data_AF-A0AAU7ZSP5-F1
#
_entry.id   AF-A0AAU7ZSP5-F1
#
_cell.length_a   1.000
_cell.length_b   1.000
_cell.length_c   1.000
_cell.angle_alpha   90.00
_cell.angle_beta   90.00
_cell.angle_gamma   90.00
#
_symmetry.space_group_name_H-M   'P 1'
#
loop_
_entity.id
_entity.type
_entity.pdbx_description
1 polymer ?
#
loop_
_entity_poly.entity_id
_entity_poly.type
_entity_poly.pdbx_seq_one_letter_code
_entity_poly.pdbx_strand_id
1 'polypeptide(L)'
;MTMQKKQPSAPQDSKRQPREETYLEGLASITSMIIIWSFVMGFVLQNFVIPSASMASTLLVGDHVIVERATLAPASTWTNLIPYRELRRDEPVVFFRPAPNPEGQHDILVKRVIGIPGDRIHLRGGIVYRNGVSLDEPYAAKPTSVNYDPYKDEFPAISPAKGREVTAEWSLDLLAHIEGEDLVVPPGMYFVMGDNRTNSYDSRYWGLVPRANLIGRPLFVYWSFETPEDDMYKTSASERASSTLHTVLHFFDETRWSRTFHRVN
;
A
#
# COMPACT_ATOMS: atom_id res chain seq x y z
N MET A 1 65.45 59.63 -14.53
CA MET A 1 64.01 59.66 -14.20
C MET A 1 63.24 59.18 -15.43
N THR A 2 63.09 57.87 -15.61
CA THR A 2 62.08 57.30 -16.53
C THR A 2 61.69 55.93 -15.97
N MET A 3 60.44 55.84 -15.53
CA MET A 3 59.89 54.71 -14.80
C MET A 3 59.72 53.48 -15.70
N GLN A 4 60.16 52.31 -15.22
CA GLN A 4 59.88 51.03 -15.81
C GLN A 4 58.43 50.64 -15.47
N LYS A 5 57.56 50.60 -16.49
CA LYS A 5 56.13 50.31 -16.35
C LYS A 5 55.96 48.82 -16.01
N LYS A 6 55.63 48.52 -14.76
CA LYS A 6 55.34 47.16 -14.28
C LYS A 6 53.98 46.73 -14.84
N GLN A 7 53.96 45.68 -15.67
CA GLN A 7 52.72 45.08 -16.16
C GLN A 7 51.93 44.46 -14.99
N PRO A 8 50.58 44.52 -14.99
CA PRO A 8 49.78 43.83 -13.98
C PRO A 8 49.75 42.34 -14.30
N SER A 9 50.24 41.52 -13.39
CA SER A 9 50.06 40.06 -13.41
C SER A 9 48.57 39.74 -13.21
N ALA A 10 48.00 38.92 -14.11
CA ALA A 10 46.63 38.40 -14.01
C ALA A 10 46.38 37.69 -12.67
N PRO A 11 45.12 37.66 -12.16
CA PRO A 11 44.81 36.94 -10.94
C PRO A 11 45.10 35.45 -11.14
N GLN A 12 46.01 34.90 -10.33
CA GLN A 12 46.21 33.46 -10.28
C GLN A 12 44.91 32.81 -9.77
N ASP A 13 44.27 32.05 -10.65
CA ASP A 13 43.15 31.17 -10.33
C ASP A 13 43.62 30.15 -9.29
N SER A 14 43.23 30.36 -8.03
CA SER A 14 43.64 29.48 -6.95
C SER A 14 42.92 28.16 -7.13
N LYS A 15 43.64 27.17 -7.66
CA LYS A 15 43.21 25.78 -7.70
C LYS A 15 42.82 25.37 -6.27
N ARG A 16 41.51 25.30 -5.98
CA ARG A 16 40.97 24.71 -4.75
C ARG A 16 41.54 23.29 -4.65
N GLN A 17 42.49 23.08 -3.74
CA GLN A 17 42.97 21.73 -3.46
C GLN A 17 41.80 20.92 -2.87
N PRO A 18 41.65 19.64 -3.26
CA PRO A 18 40.64 18.78 -2.64
C PRO A 18 40.93 18.72 -1.14
N ARG A 19 39.99 19.16 -0.29
CA ARG A 19 40.11 18.95 1.15
C ARG A 19 40.04 17.45 1.39
N GLU A 20 41.07 16.89 1.99
CA GLU A 20 40.99 15.54 2.56
C GLU A 20 39.95 15.57 3.68
N GLU A 21 38.84 14.85 3.48
CA GLU A 21 37.79 14.68 4.48
C GLU A 21 38.44 14.09 5.74
N THR A 22 38.35 14.81 6.86
CA THR A 22 38.82 14.29 8.14
C THR A 22 37.94 13.09 8.52
N TYR A 23 38.47 12.05 9.16
CA TYR A 23 37.68 10.87 9.58
C TYR A 23 36.38 11.24 10.34
N LEU A 24 36.37 12.37 11.05
CA LEU A 24 35.18 12.94 11.72
C LEU A 24 34.14 13.50 10.73
N GLU A 25 34.55 14.12 9.62
CA GLU A 25 33.67 14.61 8.56
C GLU A 25 33.04 13.43 7.80
N GLY A 26 33.82 12.36 7.56
CA GLY A 26 33.32 11.12 6.99
C GLY A 26 32.26 10.44 7.89
N LEU A 27 32.53 10.36 9.20
CA LEU A 27 31.57 9.83 10.18
C LEU A 27 30.30 10.68 10.28
N ALA A 28 30.44 12.02 10.28
CA ALA A 28 29.30 12.93 10.28
C ALA A 28 28.42 12.77 9.03
N SER A 29 29.03 12.55 7.86
CA SER A 29 28.32 12.32 6.60
C SER A 29 27.52 11.01 6.61
N ILE A 30 28.13 9.90 7.04
CA ILE A 30 27.43 8.61 7.18
C ILE A 30 26.27 8.73 8.17
N THR A 31 26.51 9.38 9.31
CA THR A 31 25.48 9.59 10.33
C THR A 31 24.32 10.41 9.78
N SER A 32 24.61 11.48 9.03
CA SER A 32 23.59 12.32 8.39
C SER A 32 22.78 11.54 7.37
N MET A 33 23.41 10.69 6.55
CA MET A 33 22.70 9.82 5.60
C MET A 33 21.76 8.84 6.32
N ILE A 34 22.21 8.22 7.41
CA ILE A 34 21.37 7.29 8.19
C ILE A 34 20.17 8.03 8.80
N ILE A 35 20.35 9.23 9.33
CA ILE A 35 19.27 10.04 9.89
C ILE A 35 18.26 10.41 8.80
N ILE A 36 18.72 10.91 7.65
CA ILE A 36 17.86 11.27 6.52
C ILE A 36 17.11 10.04 6.02
N TRP A 37 17.80 8.91 5.82
CA TRP A 37 17.20 7.67 5.38
C TRP A 37 16.15 7.16 6.37
N SER A 38 16.46 7.17 7.67
CA SER A 38 15.54 6.77 8.73
C SER A 38 14.32 7.70 8.79
N PHE A 39 14.50 9.00 8.55
CA PHE A 39 13.39 9.94 8.47
C PHE A 39 12.50 9.65 7.25
N VAL A 40 13.11 9.48 6.07
CA VAL A 40 12.38 9.16 4.84
C VAL A 40 11.62 7.84 5.00
N MET A 41 12.26 6.77 5.48
CA MET A 41 11.63 5.45 5.63
C MET A 41 10.72 5.31 6.87
N GLY A 42 10.84 6.21 7.84
CA GLY A 42 9.96 6.25 9.00
C GLY A 42 8.68 7.04 8.76
N PHE A 43 8.76 8.13 7.99
CA PHE A 43 7.69 9.14 7.91
C PHE A 43 7.15 9.41 6.51
N VAL A 44 7.93 9.20 5.45
CA VAL A 44 7.54 9.55 4.07
C VAL A 44 7.19 8.30 3.29
N LEU A 45 8.16 7.40 3.18
CA LEU A 45 8.07 6.14 2.46
C LEU A 45 8.10 4.97 3.44
N GLN A 46 7.50 3.85 3.08
CA GLN A 46 7.63 2.60 3.83
C GLN A 46 7.66 1.42 2.86
N ASN A 47 8.49 0.42 3.15
CA ASN A 47 8.55 -0.82 2.39
C ASN A 47 7.58 -1.86 2.99
N PHE A 48 6.85 -2.54 2.11
CA PHE A 48 6.00 -3.68 2.47
C PHE A 48 6.26 -4.85 1.52
N VAL A 49 6.05 -6.06 2.02
CA VAL A 49 6.03 -7.29 1.21
C VAL A 49 4.59 -7.76 1.13
N ILE A 50 4.13 -8.15 -0.07
CA ILE A 50 2.76 -8.61 -0.30
C ILE A 50 2.65 -10.11 0.02
N PRO A 51 1.87 -10.51 1.03
CA PRO A 51 1.83 -11.90 1.47
C PRO A 51 0.67 -12.72 0.90
N SER A 52 -0.27 -12.09 0.17
CA SER A 52 -1.48 -12.76 -0.31
C SER A 52 -1.90 -12.34 -1.72
N ALA A 53 -2.55 -13.27 -2.44
CA ALA A 53 -3.07 -13.06 -3.80
C ALA A 53 -4.37 -12.23 -3.90
N SER A 54 -4.79 -11.54 -2.83
CA SER A 54 -6.06 -10.76 -2.83
C SER A 54 -6.08 -9.59 -3.82
N MET A 55 -4.90 -9.11 -4.22
CA MET A 55 -4.70 -8.05 -5.22
C MET A 55 -4.04 -8.59 -6.50
N ALA A 56 -4.10 -9.90 -6.79
CA ALA A 56 -3.24 -10.59 -7.77
C ALA A 56 -3.21 -10.04 -9.21
N SER A 57 -4.15 -9.21 -9.65
CA SER A 57 -4.05 -8.53 -10.95
C SER A 57 -3.15 -7.29 -10.92
N THR A 58 -2.95 -6.69 -9.74
CA THR A 58 -2.18 -5.47 -9.50
C THR A 58 -0.89 -5.77 -8.72
N LEU A 59 -1.00 -6.53 -7.63
CA LEU A 59 0.08 -6.90 -6.71
C LEU A 59 0.11 -8.41 -6.52
N LEU A 60 1.26 -9.02 -6.79
CA LEU A 60 1.50 -10.44 -6.64
C LEU A 60 2.11 -10.76 -5.27
N VAL A 61 1.89 -11.99 -4.79
CA VAL A 61 2.60 -12.53 -3.62
C VAL A 61 4.10 -12.45 -3.88
N GLY A 62 4.85 -11.94 -2.90
CA GLY A 62 6.30 -11.71 -3.02
C GLY A 62 6.68 -10.40 -3.71
N ASP A 63 5.72 -9.54 -4.07
CA ASP A 63 6.04 -8.16 -4.45
C ASP A 63 6.50 -7.36 -3.24
N HIS A 64 7.61 -6.64 -3.41
CA HIS A 64 8.10 -5.63 -2.49
C HIS A 64 7.70 -4.24 -3.00
N VAL A 65 6.91 -3.54 -2.20
CA VAL A 65 6.22 -2.31 -2.61
C VAL A 65 6.69 -1.13 -1.78
N ILE A 66 6.93 -0.01 -2.45
CA ILE A 66 7.11 1.29 -1.78
C ILE A 66 5.75 1.95 -1.59
N VAL A 67 5.46 2.35 -0.35
CA VAL A 67 4.22 3.01 0.06
C VAL A 67 4.51 4.43 0.51
N GLU A 68 3.79 5.39 -0.07
CA GLU A 68 3.83 6.81 0.32
C GLU A 68 2.82 7.09 1.44
N ARG A 69 3.30 7.62 2.55
CA ARG A 69 2.51 7.88 3.76
C ARG A 69 2.13 9.34 3.93
N ALA A 70 2.95 10.28 3.44
CA ALA A 70 2.81 11.68 3.83
C ALA A 70 1.49 12.30 3.36
N THR A 71 1.03 12.00 2.14
CA THR A 71 -0.21 12.59 1.60
C THR A 71 -1.50 12.12 2.30
N LEU A 72 -1.45 10.98 2.99
CA LEU A 72 -2.58 10.44 3.76
C LEU A 72 -2.41 10.60 5.27
N ALA A 73 -1.29 11.16 5.74
CA ALA A 73 -1.11 11.47 7.15
C ALA A 73 -2.14 12.53 7.61
N PRO A 74 -2.45 12.61 8.91
CA PRO A 74 -3.22 13.71 9.46
C PRO A 74 -2.57 15.05 9.13
N ALA A 75 -3.40 16.05 8.81
CA ALA A 75 -2.91 17.38 8.48
C ALA A 75 -2.12 17.97 9.64
N SER A 76 -0.91 18.45 9.36
CA SER A 76 -0.10 19.16 10.33
C SER A 76 -0.68 20.54 10.62
N THR A 77 -0.85 20.88 11.89
CA THR A 77 -1.34 22.20 12.31
C THR A 77 -0.29 23.31 12.16
N TRP A 78 1.00 22.97 12.12
CA TRP A 78 2.09 23.95 12.15
C TRP A 78 2.70 24.27 10.78
N THR A 79 2.44 23.46 9.76
CA THR A 79 2.97 23.65 8.41
C THR A 79 2.04 23.08 7.34
N ASN A 80 1.93 23.79 6.21
CA ASN A 80 1.12 23.39 5.06
C ASN A 80 1.96 22.95 3.85
N LEU A 81 3.16 22.42 4.09
CA LEU A 81 4.09 22.00 3.03
C LEU A 81 3.73 20.66 2.40
N ILE A 82 2.98 19.81 3.11
CA ILE A 82 2.58 18.50 2.61
C ILE A 82 1.19 18.63 1.97
N PRO A 83 0.99 18.17 0.72
CA PRO A 83 -0.31 18.19 0.07
C PRO A 83 -1.18 17.04 0.59
N TYR A 84 -1.67 17.20 1.83
CA TYR A 84 -2.65 16.29 2.42
C TYR A 84 -3.87 16.20 1.52
N ARG A 85 -4.36 14.98 1.29
CA ARG A 85 -5.55 14.76 0.49
C ARG A 85 -6.35 13.57 0.99
N GLU A 86 -7.61 13.57 0.61
CA GLU A 86 -8.44 12.39 0.76
C GLU A 86 -8.09 11.34 -0.28
N LEU A 87 -8.42 10.11 0.09
CA LEU A 87 -8.22 8.95 -0.76
C LEU A 87 -9.22 9.01 -1.92
N ARG A 88 -8.76 8.69 -3.13
CA ARG A 88 -9.62 8.73 -4.31
C ARG A 88 -10.20 7.35 -4.58
N ARG A 89 -11.32 7.35 -5.29
CA ARG A 89 -11.91 6.16 -5.88
C ARG A 89 -10.89 5.45 -6.76
N ASP A 90 -11.00 4.14 -6.77
CA ASP A 90 -10.25 3.22 -7.60
C ASP A 90 -8.74 3.22 -7.32
N GLU A 91 -8.27 3.85 -6.23
CA GLU A 91 -6.87 3.82 -5.80
C GLU A 91 -6.61 2.63 -4.85
N PRO A 92 -5.48 1.92 -5.01
CA PRO A 92 -5.00 0.99 -3.98
C PRO A 92 -4.56 1.74 -2.71
N VAL A 93 -4.78 1.14 -1.55
CA VAL A 93 -4.45 1.71 -0.25
C VAL A 93 -3.99 0.64 0.72
N VAL A 94 -2.99 0.98 1.53
CA VAL A 94 -2.50 0.17 2.65
C VAL A 94 -3.10 0.72 3.95
N PHE A 95 -3.62 -0.16 4.80
CA PHE A 95 -4.33 0.23 6.03
C PHE A 95 -4.29 -0.90 7.08
N PHE A 96 -4.56 -0.54 8.33
CA PHE A 96 -4.84 -1.51 9.38
C PHE A 96 -6.28 -1.99 9.30
N ARG A 97 -6.49 -3.30 9.18
CA ARG A 97 -7.81 -3.92 9.22
C ARG A 97 -8.58 -3.44 10.46
N PRO A 98 -9.80 -2.90 10.33
CA PRO A 98 -10.53 -2.31 11.46
C PRO A 98 -11.01 -3.36 12.47
N ALA A 99 -11.47 -4.53 12.01
CA ALA A 99 -11.81 -5.64 12.89
C ALA A 99 -10.57 -6.48 13.22
N PRO A 100 -10.37 -6.93 14.47
CA PRO A 100 -9.26 -7.80 14.79
C PRO A 100 -9.40 -9.18 14.12
N ASN A 101 -8.26 -9.85 13.94
CA ASN A 101 -8.19 -11.26 13.60
C ASN A 101 -8.50 -12.14 14.84
N PRO A 102 -8.63 -13.48 14.70
CA PRO A 102 -8.91 -14.37 15.83
C PRO A 102 -7.91 -14.27 16.99
N GLU A 103 -6.68 -13.83 16.72
CA GLU A 103 -5.62 -13.59 17.70
C GLU A 103 -5.71 -12.20 18.38
N GLY A 104 -6.71 -11.39 18.02
CA GLY A 104 -6.91 -10.05 18.58
C GLY A 104 -6.03 -8.96 17.98
N GLN A 105 -5.37 -9.23 16.85
CA GLN A 105 -4.45 -8.29 16.18
C GLN A 105 -5.09 -7.67 14.93
N HIS A 106 -4.61 -6.48 14.54
CA HIS A 106 -5.06 -5.80 13.34
C HIS A 106 -4.05 -6.00 12.22
N ASP A 107 -4.42 -6.79 11.21
CA ASP A 107 -3.54 -7.06 10.07
C ASP A 107 -3.33 -5.81 9.23
N ILE A 108 -2.14 -5.67 8.65
CA ILE A 108 -1.89 -4.67 7.60
C ILE A 108 -2.30 -5.26 6.26
N LEU A 109 -3.25 -4.61 5.59
CA LEU A 109 -3.82 -5.08 4.34
C LEU A 109 -3.63 -4.04 3.24
N VAL A 110 -3.57 -4.51 1.99
CA VAL A 110 -3.73 -3.69 0.79
C VAL A 110 -5.01 -4.09 0.07
N LYS A 111 -5.81 -3.09 -0.31
CA LYS A 111 -7.07 -3.24 -1.07
C LYS A 111 -7.28 -2.02 -1.97
N ARG A 112 -8.21 -2.10 -2.91
CA ARG A 112 -8.63 -0.98 -3.76
C ARG A 112 -9.86 -0.30 -3.19
N VAL A 113 -9.90 1.02 -3.27
CA VAL A 113 -10.99 1.85 -2.78
C VAL A 113 -12.11 1.85 -3.80
N ILE A 114 -13.24 1.28 -3.43
CA ILE A 114 -14.41 1.20 -4.31
C ILE A 114 -15.40 2.32 -4.00
N GLY A 115 -15.62 2.58 -2.71
CA GLY A 115 -16.50 3.66 -2.24
C GLY A 115 -15.79 4.61 -1.29
N ILE A 116 -16.04 5.90 -1.47
CA ILE A 116 -15.66 6.98 -0.54
C ILE A 116 -16.92 7.55 0.14
N PRO A 117 -16.82 8.43 1.15
CA PRO A 117 -17.99 8.97 1.82
C PRO A 117 -19.06 9.52 0.88
N GLY A 118 -20.30 9.09 1.11
CA GLY A 118 -21.48 9.42 0.31
C GLY A 118 -21.75 8.50 -0.88
N ASP A 119 -20.81 7.61 -1.24
CA ASP A 119 -21.06 6.63 -2.31
C ASP A 119 -22.07 5.57 -1.86
N ARG A 120 -22.95 5.20 -2.80
CA ARG A 120 -23.86 4.05 -2.72
C ARG A 120 -23.25 2.88 -3.48
N ILE A 121 -23.03 1.76 -2.80
CA ILE A 121 -22.35 0.58 -3.34
C ILE A 121 -23.29 -0.62 -3.31
N HIS A 122 -23.38 -1.29 -4.45
CA HIS A 122 -24.14 -2.53 -4.61
C HIS A 122 -23.47 -3.41 -5.66
N LEU A 123 -23.52 -4.72 -5.49
CA LEU A 123 -22.97 -5.70 -6.41
C LEU A 123 -24.09 -6.56 -6.99
N ARG A 124 -24.03 -6.85 -8.29
CA ARG A 124 -24.90 -7.82 -8.97
C ARG A 124 -24.05 -8.72 -9.84
N GLY A 125 -24.11 -10.02 -9.63
CA GLY A 125 -23.26 -11.00 -10.34
C GLY A 125 -21.77 -10.69 -10.22
N GLY A 126 -21.32 -10.11 -9.11
CA GLY A 126 -19.94 -9.69 -8.89
C GLY A 126 -19.50 -8.40 -9.60
N ILE A 127 -20.41 -7.72 -10.32
CA ILE A 127 -20.17 -6.41 -10.91
C ILE A 127 -20.55 -5.34 -9.90
N VAL A 128 -19.64 -4.40 -9.64
CA VAL A 128 -19.89 -3.27 -8.73
C VAL A 128 -20.69 -2.19 -9.45
N TYR A 129 -21.72 -1.72 -8.78
CA TYR A 129 -22.47 -0.51 -9.09
C TYR A 129 -22.14 0.53 -8.02
N ARG A 130 -21.72 1.71 -8.47
CA ARG A 130 -21.44 2.87 -7.62
C ARG A 130 -22.40 3.99 -8.03
N ASN A 131 -23.23 4.44 -7.10
CA ASN A 131 -24.27 5.45 -7.34
C ASN A 131 -25.18 5.07 -8.53
N GLY A 132 -25.55 3.80 -8.62
CA GLY A 132 -26.39 3.24 -9.70
C GLY A 132 -25.68 2.99 -11.03
N VAL A 133 -24.39 3.35 -11.17
CA VAL A 133 -23.62 3.15 -12.42
C VAL A 133 -22.68 1.96 -12.26
N SER A 134 -22.72 1.02 -13.21
CA SER A 134 -21.79 -0.11 -13.23
C SER A 134 -20.36 0.36 -13.47
N LEU A 135 -19.42 -0.14 -12.68
CA LEU A 135 -18.00 0.15 -12.84
C LEU A 135 -17.37 -0.76 -13.92
N ASP A 136 -16.53 -0.16 -14.75
CA ASP A 136 -15.61 -0.89 -15.62
C ASP A 136 -14.30 -1.14 -14.87
N GLU A 137 -14.09 -2.38 -14.47
CA GLU A 137 -13.00 -2.79 -13.59
C GLU A 137 -12.16 -3.87 -14.29
N PRO A 138 -11.28 -3.51 -15.24
CA PRO A 138 -10.47 -4.47 -15.97
C PRO A 138 -9.47 -5.22 -15.08
N TYR A 139 -9.15 -4.65 -13.91
CA TYR A 139 -8.32 -5.29 -12.89
C TYR A 139 -9.08 -6.34 -12.06
N ALA A 140 -10.42 -6.35 -12.05
CA ALA A 140 -11.18 -7.19 -11.14
C ALA A 140 -11.34 -8.61 -11.68
N ALA A 141 -10.90 -9.62 -10.92
CA ALA A 141 -11.16 -11.02 -11.20
C ALA A 141 -12.62 -11.36 -10.83
N LYS A 142 -13.53 -11.20 -11.80
CA LYS A 142 -14.98 -11.41 -11.64
C LYS A 142 -15.32 -12.89 -11.42
N PRO A 143 -16.40 -13.21 -10.70
CA PRO A 143 -16.84 -14.59 -10.51
C PRO A 143 -17.25 -15.23 -11.84
N THR A 144 -17.08 -16.54 -11.88
CA THR A 144 -17.57 -17.46 -12.91
C THR A 144 -18.65 -18.34 -12.29
N SER A 145 -19.32 -19.18 -13.08
CA SER A 145 -20.33 -20.11 -12.58
C SER A 145 -19.81 -21.10 -11.53
N VAL A 146 -18.49 -21.31 -11.44
CA VAL A 146 -17.87 -22.29 -10.53
C VAL A 146 -17.55 -21.70 -9.17
N ASN A 147 -17.18 -20.42 -9.10
CA ASN A 147 -16.71 -19.75 -7.89
C ASN A 147 -17.59 -18.57 -7.45
N TYR A 148 -18.81 -18.51 -8.02
CA TYR A 148 -19.86 -17.60 -7.62
C TYR A 148 -20.30 -17.88 -6.18
N ASP A 149 -20.37 -16.81 -5.38
CA ASP A 149 -20.87 -16.83 -4.02
C ASP A 149 -21.91 -15.72 -3.86
N PRO A 150 -23.21 -16.08 -3.67
CA PRO A 150 -24.28 -15.10 -3.55
C PRO A 150 -23.99 -14.01 -2.51
N TYR A 151 -23.32 -14.33 -1.40
CA TYR A 151 -23.08 -13.34 -0.35
C TYR A 151 -22.21 -12.19 -0.83
N LYS A 152 -21.08 -12.51 -1.47
CA LYS A 152 -20.07 -11.52 -1.86
C LYS A 152 -20.33 -10.93 -3.25
N ASP A 153 -21.09 -11.63 -4.09
CA ASP A 153 -21.34 -11.27 -5.49
C ASP A 153 -22.68 -10.55 -5.70
N GLU A 154 -23.62 -10.65 -4.74
CA GLU A 154 -24.87 -9.88 -4.69
C GLU A 154 -24.90 -8.92 -3.48
N PHE A 155 -23.74 -8.49 -3.00
CA PHE A 155 -23.62 -7.67 -1.79
C PHE A 155 -24.27 -6.28 -1.98
N PRO A 156 -25.03 -5.72 -1.00
CA PRO A 156 -25.34 -6.27 0.32
C PRO A 156 -26.67 -7.03 0.40
N ALA A 157 -27.26 -7.45 -0.72
CA ALA A 157 -28.61 -8.04 -0.77
C ALA A 157 -28.75 -9.35 0.01
N ILE A 158 -27.65 -10.09 0.18
CA ILE A 158 -27.63 -11.32 0.96
C ILE A 158 -27.17 -11.03 2.38
N SER A 159 -28.02 -11.33 3.36
CA SER A 159 -27.69 -11.14 4.77
C SER A 159 -26.45 -11.95 5.20
N PRO A 160 -25.56 -11.37 6.01
CA PRO A 160 -24.39 -12.06 6.55
C PRO A 160 -24.82 -13.20 7.49
N ALA A 161 -24.68 -14.43 7.02
CA ALA A 161 -24.98 -15.63 7.80
C ALA A 161 -23.82 -16.01 8.73
N LYS A 162 -24.13 -16.54 9.92
CA LYS A 162 -23.13 -17.16 10.81
C LYS A 162 -22.34 -18.22 10.04
N GLY A 163 -21.02 -18.16 10.14
CA GLY A 163 -20.10 -19.14 9.52
C GLY A 163 -19.54 -18.76 8.15
N ARG A 164 -19.94 -17.63 7.54
CA ARG A 164 -19.34 -17.11 6.28
C ARG A 164 -18.11 -16.25 6.50
N GLU A 165 -17.38 -16.53 7.58
CA GLU A 165 -16.25 -15.73 8.07
C GLU A 165 -16.56 -14.27 8.39
N VAL A 166 -17.73 -13.71 8.06
CA VAL A 166 -18.15 -12.34 8.39
C VAL A 166 -18.03 -12.07 9.89
N THR A 167 -17.46 -10.93 10.26
CA THR A 167 -17.31 -10.56 11.68
C THR A 167 -18.68 -10.30 12.31
N ALA A 168 -18.85 -10.70 13.57
CA ALA A 168 -20.12 -10.54 14.27
C ALA A 168 -20.54 -9.07 14.35
N GLU A 169 -19.58 -8.18 14.59
CA GLU A 169 -19.81 -6.73 14.61
C GLU A 169 -20.31 -6.22 13.25
N TRP A 170 -19.65 -6.62 12.15
CA TRP A 170 -20.05 -6.19 10.83
C TRP A 170 -21.43 -6.70 10.43
N SER A 171 -21.80 -7.92 10.85
CA SER A 171 -23.13 -8.46 10.55
C SER A 171 -24.29 -7.62 11.13
N LEU A 172 -24.04 -6.90 12.23
CA LEU A 172 -25.00 -5.99 12.84
C LEU A 172 -24.87 -4.58 12.24
N ASP A 173 -23.65 -4.09 12.11
CA ASP A 173 -23.35 -2.73 11.66
C ASP A 173 -23.69 -2.49 10.19
N LEU A 174 -23.56 -3.52 9.34
CA LEU A 174 -23.92 -3.44 7.92
C LEU A 174 -25.35 -2.93 7.72
N LEU A 175 -26.31 -3.42 8.53
CA LEU A 175 -27.72 -3.05 8.40
C LEU A 175 -27.97 -1.56 8.64
N ALA A 176 -27.16 -0.92 9.50
CA ALA A 176 -27.28 0.51 9.78
C ALA A 176 -26.83 1.39 8.61
N HIS A 177 -26.09 0.81 7.67
CA HIS A 177 -25.52 1.52 6.51
C HIS A 177 -26.27 1.19 5.20
N ILE A 178 -27.30 0.34 5.24
CA ILE A 178 -28.09 0.02 4.05
C ILE A 178 -29.24 1.02 3.91
N GLU A 179 -29.32 1.66 2.74
CA GLU A 179 -30.45 2.47 2.33
C GLU A 179 -31.03 1.93 1.01
N GLY A 180 -32.23 1.34 1.08
CA GLY A 180 -32.80 0.63 -0.06
C GLY A 180 -32.04 -0.66 -0.34
N GLU A 181 -31.44 -0.77 -1.53
CA GLU A 181 -30.61 -1.92 -1.93
C GLU A 181 -29.10 -1.67 -1.78
N ASP A 182 -28.71 -0.43 -1.45
CA ASP A 182 -27.31 0.00 -1.49
C ASP A 182 -26.71 0.10 -0.09
N LEU A 183 -25.43 -0.25 0.04
CA LEU A 183 -24.59 0.19 1.15
C LEU A 183 -24.19 1.65 0.94
N VAL A 184 -24.50 2.53 1.88
CA VAL A 184 -24.07 3.93 1.87
C VAL A 184 -22.82 4.10 2.72
N VAL A 185 -21.73 4.59 2.11
CA VAL A 185 -20.47 4.83 2.81
C VAL A 185 -20.59 6.10 3.66
N PRO A 186 -20.47 6.04 5.00
CA PRO A 186 -20.64 7.19 5.87
C PRO A 186 -19.41 8.13 5.85
N PRO A 187 -19.54 9.36 6.40
CA PRO A 187 -18.42 10.30 6.52
C PRO A 187 -17.18 9.71 7.20
N GLY A 188 -16.00 9.96 6.63
CA GLY A 188 -14.72 9.52 7.17
C GLY A 188 -14.42 8.02 7.05
N MET A 189 -15.28 7.26 6.38
CA MET A 189 -15.12 5.83 6.14
C MET A 189 -14.93 5.52 4.65
N TYR A 190 -14.39 4.34 4.36
CA TYR A 190 -14.10 3.87 3.02
C TYR A 190 -14.56 2.43 2.84
N PHE A 191 -15.12 2.11 1.67
CA PHE A 191 -15.42 0.74 1.28
C PHE A 191 -14.33 0.24 0.33
N VAL A 192 -13.61 -0.82 0.72
CA VAL A 192 -12.47 -1.34 -0.03
C VAL A 192 -12.67 -2.79 -0.43
N MET A 193 -12.17 -3.17 -1.60
CA MET A 193 -12.24 -4.54 -2.12
C MET A 193 -10.89 -4.98 -2.68
N GLY A 194 -10.63 -6.28 -2.64
CA GLY A 194 -9.50 -6.84 -3.36
C GLY A 194 -9.80 -6.94 -4.84
N ASP A 195 -8.76 -6.83 -5.67
CA ASP A 195 -8.91 -7.00 -7.11
C ASP A 195 -9.21 -8.46 -7.47
N ASN A 196 -8.71 -9.42 -6.67
CA ASN A 196 -9.10 -10.82 -6.77
C ASN A 196 -10.42 -11.06 -6.02
N ARG A 197 -11.56 -10.64 -6.62
CA ARG A 197 -12.87 -10.58 -5.96
C ARG A 197 -13.32 -11.89 -5.35
N THR A 198 -12.95 -12.99 -5.99
CA THR A 198 -13.31 -14.34 -5.57
C THR A 198 -12.46 -14.85 -4.42
N ASN A 199 -11.25 -14.31 -4.24
CA ASN A 199 -10.29 -14.68 -3.21
C ASN A 199 -9.78 -13.43 -2.45
N SER A 200 -10.72 -12.67 -1.88
CA SER A 200 -10.40 -11.47 -1.11
C SER A 200 -11.34 -11.32 0.07
N TYR A 201 -10.76 -11.33 1.27
CA TYR A 201 -11.44 -11.01 2.50
C TYR A 201 -11.32 -9.50 2.79
N ASP A 202 -12.35 -8.75 2.39
CA ASP A 202 -12.38 -7.28 2.31
C ASP A 202 -13.60 -6.66 3.00
N SER A 203 -13.96 -5.41 2.70
CA SER A 203 -15.03 -4.69 3.42
C SER A 203 -16.39 -5.40 3.38
N ARG A 204 -16.60 -6.34 2.46
CA ARG A 204 -17.79 -7.21 2.45
C ARG A 204 -17.89 -8.08 3.70
N TYR A 205 -16.78 -8.39 4.37
CA TYR A 205 -16.73 -9.34 5.48
C TYR A 205 -16.44 -8.73 6.84
N TRP A 206 -15.65 -7.66 6.89
CA TRP A 206 -15.22 -7.04 8.15
C TRP A 206 -15.58 -5.55 8.26
N GLY A 207 -16.22 -4.99 7.24
CA GLY A 207 -16.79 -3.65 7.29
C GLY A 207 -15.94 -2.54 6.69
N LEU A 208 -16.35 -1.32 7.00
CA LEU A 208 -15.79 -0.10 6.44
C LEU A 208 -14.46 0.26 7.09
N VAL A 209 -13.57 0.92 6.34
CA VAL A 209 -12.25 1.35 6.83
C VAL A 209 -12.31 2.81 7.26
N PRO A 210 -12.07 3.13 8.54
CA PRO A 210 -11.93 4.51 8.98
C PRO A 210 -10.72 5.20 8.38
N ARG A 211 -10.82 6.51 8.14
CA ARG A 211 -9.72 7.36 7.64
C ARG A 211 -8.44 7.25 8.47
N ALA A 212 -8.58 7.04 9.78
CA ALA A 212 -7.48 6.90 10.73
C ALA A 212 -6.71 5.58 10.58
N ASN A 213 -7.32 4.56 9.98
CA ASN A 213 -6.69 3.27 9.75
C ASN A 213 -5.77 3.27 8.51
N LEU A 214 -5.90 4.28 7.65
CA LEU A 214 -5.11 4.37 6.42
C LEU A 214 -3.63 4.64 6.75
N ILE A 215 -2.74 3.84 6.18
CA ILE A 215 -1.29 3.96 6.33
C ILE A 215 -0.70 4.78 5.18
N GLY A 216 -1.06 4.46 3.94
CA GLY A 216 -0.44 5.07 2.78
C GLY A 216 -0.89 4.46 1.45
N ARG A 217 -0.34 4.98 0.34
CA ARG A 217 -0.60 4.47 -1.01
C ARG A 217 0.60 3.73 -1.57
N PRO A 218 0.42 2.50 -2.04
CA PRO A 218 1.46 1.83 -2.79
C PRO A 218 1.72 2.59 -4.10
N LEU A 219 2.99 2.87 -4.38
CA LEU A 219 3.41 3.63 -5.56
C LEU A 219 3.88 2.71 -6.69
N PHE A 220 4.84 1.84 -6.38
CA PHE A 220 5.44 0.91 -7.33
C PHE A 220 6.07 -0.28 -6.62
N VAL A 221 6.22 -1.38 -7.37
CA VAL A 221 6.96 -2.58 -6.96
C VAL A 221 8.45 -2.32 -7.25
N TYR A 222 9.30 -2.32 -6.22
CA TYR A 222 10.75 -2.09 -6.41
C TYR A 222 11.54 -3.40 -6.58
N TRP A 223 10.97 -4.51 -6.12
CA TRP A 223 11.52 -5.85 -6.31
C TRP A 223 10.38 -6.85 -6.20
N SER A 224 10.51 -8.00 -6.85
CA SER A 224 9.45 -9.01 -6.89
C SER A 224 10.10 -10.38 -7.00
N PHE A 225 9.83 -11.25 -6.04
CA PHE A 225 10.41 -12.58 -5.95
C PHE A 225 9.31 -13.64 -5.95
N GLU A 226 9.55 -14.78 -6.59
CA GLU A 226 8.62 -15.90 -6.54
C GLU A 226 8.67 -16.54 -5.15
N THR A 227 7.68 -16.23 -4.32
CA THR A 227 7.56 -16.75 -2.96
C THR A 227 6.30 -17.59 -2.84
N PRO A 228 6.41 -18.88 -2.46
CA PRO A 228 5.25 -19.69 -2.07
C PRO A 228 4.46 -19.01 -0.93
N GLU A 229 3.12 -19.04 -0.98
CA GLU A 229 2.27 -18.38 0.05
C GLU A 229 2.51 -18.93 1.47
N ASP A 230 2.92 -20.20 1.60
CA ASP A 230 3.24 -20.85 2.88
C ASP A 230 4.59 -20.44 3.46
N ASP A 231 5.52 -19.94 2.64
CA ASP A 231 6.84 -19.47 3.10
C ASP A 231 6.74 -18.18 3.94
N MET A 232 5.72 -17.35 3.68
CA MET A 232 5.54 -16.06 4.37
C MET A 232 5.14 -16.21 5.85
N TYR A 233 4.65 -17.38 6.26
CA TYR A 233 4.21 -17.66 7.63
C TYR A 233 5.25 -18.43 8.48
N LYS A 234 6.43 -18.71 7.91
CA LYS A 234 7.51 -19.39 8.61
C LYS A 234 8.12 -18.48 9.69
N THR A 235 8.00 -18.88 10.95
CA THR A 235 8.42 -18.05 12.10
C THR A 235 9.72 -18.51 12.75
N SER A 236 10.17 -19.74 12.49
CA SER A 236 11.38 -20.28 13.12
C SER A 236 12.66 -19.68 12.51
N ALA A 237 13.72 -19.57 13.33
CA ALA A 237 14.99 -19.00 12.89
C ALA A 237 15.66 -19.82 11.78
N SER A 238 15.54 -21.15 11.81
CA SER A 238 16.08 -22.05 10.79
C SER A 238 15.36 -21.91 9.46
N GLU A 239 14.04 -21.77 9.47
CA GLU A 239 13.25 -21.56 8.26
C GLU A 239 13.52 -20.19 7.62
N ARG A 240 13.73 -19.15 8.43
CA ARG A 240 14.15 -17.83 7.92
C ARG A 240 15.52 -17.89 7.27
N ALA A 241 16.46 -18.62 7.86
CA ALA A 241 17.79 -18.81 7.29
C ALA A 241 17.73 -19.58 5.95
N SER A 242 16.94 -20.65 5.88
CA SER A 242 16.78 -21.42 4.62
C SER A 242 16.08 -20.60 3.54
N SER A 243 15.02 -19.86 3.89
CA SER A 243 14.33 -18.94 2.96
C SER A 243 15.27 -17.83 2.45
N THR A 244 16.11 -17.27 3.33
CA THR A 244 17.12 -16.27 2.92
C THR A 244 18.15 -16.87 1.98
N LEU A 245 18.67 -18.07 2.30
CA LEU A 245 19.63 -18.74 1.44
C LEU A 245 19.02 -19.06 0.07
N HIS A 246 17.78 -19.54 0.04
CA HIS A 246 17.03 -19.79 -1.19
C HIS A 246 16.94 -18.51 -2.04
N THR A 247 16.50 -17.42 -1.43
CA THR A 247 16.40 -16.10 -2.08
C THR A 247 17.74 -15.65 -2.68
N VAL A 248 18.85 -15.86 -1.97
CA VAL A 248 20.19 -15.49 -2.46
C VAL A 248 20.63 -16.38 -3.63
N LEU A 249 20.44 -17.70 -3.52
CA LEU A 249 20.83 -18.65 -4.56
C LEU A 249 20.00 -18.51 -5.83
N HIS A 250 18.71 -18.21 -5.69
CA HIS A 250 17.77 -18.06 -6.79
C HIS A 250 17.47 -16.60 -7.15
N PHE A 251 18.28 -15.67 -6.66
CA PHE A 251 18.07 -14.23 -6.85
C PHE A 251 17.85 -13.85 -8.32
N PHE A 252 18.61 -14.44 -9.24
CA PHE A 252 18.51 -14.08 -10.66
C PHE A 252 17.38 -14.80 -11.39
N ASP A 253 17.09 -16.05 -11.02
CA ASP A 253 16.18 -16.93 -11.76
C ASP A 253 14.73 -16.78 -11.30
N GLU A 254 14.50 -16.50 -10.01
CA GLU A 254 13.17 -16.36 -9.40
C GLU A 254 12.76 -14.90 -9.14
N THR A 255 13.65 -13.94 -9.45
CA THR A 255 13.24 -12.53 -9.49
C THR A 255 12.40 -12.28 -10.74
N ARG A 256 11.18 -11.77 -10.53
CA ARG A 256 10.28 -11.33 -11.60
C ARG A 256 10.70 -9.94 -12.08
N TRP A 257 11.79 -9.87 -12.85
CA TRP A 257 12.38 -8.62 -13.34
C TRP A 257 11.40 -7.71 -14.12
N SER A 258 10.42 -8.31 -14.80
CA SER A 258 9.38 -7.58 -15.52
C SER A 258 8.47 -6.73 -14.62
N ARG A 259 8.47 -6.99 -13.31
CA ARG A 259 7.69 -6.26 -12.31
C ARG A 259 8.48 -5.15 -11.62
N THR A 260 9.79 -5.06 -11.83
CA THR A 260 10.60 -4.00 -11.24
C THR A 260 10.16 -2.64 -11.79
N PHE A 261 9.89 -1.70 -10.87
CA PHE A 261 9.26 -0.40 -11.14
C PHE A 261 7.84 -0.46 -11.74
N HIS A 262 7.16 -1.60 -11.63
CA HIS A 262 5.76 -1.69 -12.00
C HIS A 262 4.95 -0.73 -11.13
N ARG A 263 4.30 0.24 -11.77
CA ARG A 263 3.47 1.22 -11.10
C ARG A 263 2.20 0.57 -10.59
N VAL A 264 1.85 0.85 -9.34
CA VAL A 264 0.60 0.40 -8.75
C VAL A 264 -0.48 1.42 -9.10
N ASN A 265 -1.47 1.01 -9.89
CA ASN A 265 -2.61 1.84 -10.30
C ASN A 265 -3.94 1.10 -10.23
#